data_AF-A0A534RX17-F1
#
_entry.id   AF-A0A534RX17-F1
#
_cell.length_a   1.000
_cell.length_b   1.000
_cell.length_c   1.000
_cell.angle_alpha   90.00
_cell.angle_beta   90.00
_cell.angle_gamma   90.00
#
_symmetry.space_group_name_H-M   'P 1'
#
loop_
_entity.id
_entity.type
_entity.pdbx_description
1 polymer ?
#
loop_
_entity_poly.entity_id
_entity_poly.type
_entity_poly.pdbx_seq_one_letter_code
_entity_poly.pdbx_strand_id
1 'polypeptide(L)'
;TACREGGTLVVLAKVVGGDALFGLLRATKKIDAALGTHYHGRVTDFYNYCWKQDLSFALAQTDVKGDRALRPSEQEDPDLYLRIVEERPEGIVVRGAKVHTSNTTHTNEMIVLPTRAMGEDDKAYAVSFAIPLATKGLKLIMSGYGSYTQRNPFDHPVSSAVKMTETLTIFDDVFVPNERIFLKGEWQFAGALALSFVEYHRLTAISYKLPFLDLLVGAGRLIAEYNGIEKAAHVREKLFWLASYAETTRALTHMACMKAVPADLGMMIPNPTVVNIAKHHFAAHFHQAFSHVQDLAGGILVTGPAVEDVQSEETGPLIEKYLKGKKGTSGKERLQVLNLIQDISVSDFGGYQAVLALHAEGSMEAEKLQLYREYDWRKALAFARKLARVEKER
;
A
#
# COMPACT_ATOMS: atom_id res chain seq x y z
N THR A 1 4.21 18.10 -4.01
CA THR A 1 3.67 16.95 -4.78
C THR A 1 2.21 16.77 -4.37
N ALA A 2 1.36 16.16 -5.19
CA ALA A 2 -0.06 15.95 -4.85
C ALA A 2 -0.26 15.25 -3.48
N CYS A 3 0.65 14.35 -3.12
CA CYS A 3 0.69 13.70 -1.79
C CYS A 3 0.90 14.70 -0.64
N ARG A 4 1.71 15.74 -0.83
CA ARG A 4 1.95 16.80 0.16
C ARG A 4 0.74 17.72 0.30
N GLU A 5 0.13 18.10 -0.82
CA GLU A 5 -1.10 18.91 -0.84
C GLU A 5 -2.30 18.16 -0.23
N GLY A 6 -2.33 16.83 -0.37
CA GLY A 6 -3.33 15.95 0.23
C GLY A 6 -3.04 15.54 1.69
N GLY A 7 -2.14 16.24 2.40
CA GLY A 7 -1.91 15.95 3.83
C GLY A 7 -1.27 14.59 4.11
N THR A 8 -0.32 14.16 3.27
CA THR A 8 0.46 12.90 3.33
C THR A 8 -0.25 11.62 2.90
N LEU A 9 -1.56 11.67 2.60
CA LEU A 9 -2.32 10.55 2.08
C LEU A 9 -2.86 10.89 0.69
N VAL A 10 -2.37 10.21 -0.35
CA VAL A 10 -3.06 10.26 -1.65
C VAL A 10 -4.29 9.38 -1.53
N VAL A 11 -5.47 9.93 -1.82
CA VAL A 11 -6.66 9.10 -2.05
C VAL A 11 -6.37 8.23 -3.26
N LEU A 12 -6.01 6.96 -3.02
CA LEU A 12 -5.49 6.01 -4.01
C LEU A 12 -6.49 5.62 -5.12
N ALA A 13 -7.63 6.29 -5.22
CA ALA A 13 -8.78 5.95 -6.06
C ALA A 13 -8.47 5.82 -7.56
N LYS A 14 -7.39 6.44 -8.06
CA LYS A 14 -6.95 6.30 -9.45
C LYS A 14 -5.59 5.62 -9.62
N VAL A 15 -4.82 5.46 -8.54
CA VAL A 15 -3.40 5.08 -8.65
C VAL A 15 -3.23 3.56 -8.63
N VAL A 16 -3.85 2.88 -7.65
CA VAL A 16 -3.76 1.41 -7.52
C VAL A 16 -4.37 0.72 -8.75
N GLY A 17 -5.52 1.22 -9.20
CA GLY A 17 -6.14 0.76 -10.43
C GLY A 17 -5.23 0.94 -11.64
N GLY A 18 -4.62 2.11 -11.79
CA GLY A 18 -3.68 2.40 -12.89
C GLY A 18 -2.51 1.41 -12.95
N ASP A 19 -1.89 1.10 -11.80
CA ASP A 19 -0.84 0.09 -11.69
C ASP A 19 -1.33 -1.29 -12.18
N ALA A 20 -2.55 -1.67 -11.81
CA ALA A 20 -3.14 -2.95 -12.23
C ALA A 20 -3.42 -2.98 -13.73
N LEU A 21 -3.88 -1.87 -14.30
CA LEU A 21 -4.20 -1.76 -15.72
C LEU A 21 -2.95 -1.87 -16.60
N PHE A 22 -1.83 -1.24 -16.19
CA PHE A 22 -0.54 -1.44 -16.86
C PHE A 22 -0.03 -2.88 -16.73
N GLY A 23 -0.20 -3.49 -15.57
CA GLY A 23 0.09 -4.92 -15.37
C GLY A 23 -0.71 -5.82 -16.31
N LEU A 24 -2.02 -5.61 -16.37
CA LEU A 24 -2.95 -6.34 -17.24
C LEU A 24 -2.58 -6.20 -18.73
N LEU A 25 -2.32 -4.98 -19.22
CA LEU A 25 -1.95 -4.75 -20.62
C LEU A 25 -0.73 -5.58 -21.04
N ARG A 26 0.29 -5.65 -20.18
CA ARG A 26 1.50 -6.45 -20.43
C ARG A 26 1.21 -7.95 -20.37
N ALA A 27 0.56 -8.39 -19.30
CA ALA A 27 0.37 -9.81 -19.04
C ALA A 27 -0.59 -10.45 -20.06
N THR A 28 -1.72 -9.82 -20.35
CA THR A 28 -2.71 -10.35 -21.30
C THR A 28 -2.15 -10.49 -22.72
N LYS A 29 -1.25 -9.60 -23.15
CA LYS A 29 -0.58 -9.75 -24.45
C LYS A 29 0.24 -11.05 -24.54
N LYS A 30 0.91 -11.44 -23.46
CA LYS A 30 1.67 -12.69 -23.38
C LYS A 30 0.75 -13.90 -23.36
N ILE A 31 -0.38 -13.80 -22.66
CA ILE A 31 -1.39 -14.88 -22.61
C ILE A 31 -1.97 -15.11 -24.01
N ASP A 32 -2.41 -14.04 -24.68
CA ASP A 32 -2.96 -14.08 -26.04
C ASP A 32 -1.96 -14.66 -27.04
N ALA A 33 -0.69 -14.25 -26.96
CA ALA A 33 0.36 -14.79 -27.83
C ALA A 33 0.64 -16.28 -27.60
N ALA A 34 0.49 -16.77 -26.36
CA ALA A 34 0.76 -18.16 -26.01
C ALA A 34 -0.42 -19.10 -26.30
N LEU A 35 -1.66 -18.63 -26.11
CA LEU A 35 -2.85 -19.48 -26.11
C LEU A 35 -3.89 -19.10 -27.18
N GLY A 36 -3.67 -18.03 -27.94
CA GLY A 36 -4.62 -17.56 -28.96
C GLY A 36 -5.89 -16.94 -28.39
N THR A 37 -5.87 -16.51 -27.12
CA THR A 37 -6.97 -15.79 -26.48
C THR A 37 -7.06 -14.34 -26.99
N HIS A 38 -8.07 -13.59 -26.52
CA HIS A 38 -8.31 -12.20 -26.92
C HIS A 38 -8.47 -11.25 -25.71
N TYR A 39 -7.77 -11.55 -24.61
CA TYR A 39 -7.86 -10.76 -23.37
C TYR A 39 -7.23 -9.38 -23.53
N HIS A 40 -6.17 -9.24 -24.33
CA HIS A 40 -5.46 -7.97 -24.50
C HIS A 40 -6.34 -6.91 -25.16
N GLY A 41 -7.15 -7.30 -26.15
CA GLY A 41 -8.14 -6.41 -26.77
C GLY A 41 -9.15 -5.90 -25.76
N ARG A 42 -9.69 -6.78 -24.92
CA ARG A 42 -10.65 -6.45 -23.85
C ARG A 42 -10.08 -5.48 -22.82
N VAL A 43 -8.84 -5.72 -22.38
CA VAL A 43 -8.15 -4.79 -21.45
C VAL A 43 -7.93 -3.44 -22.11
N THR A 44 -7.58 -3.40 -23.40
CA THR A 44 -7.40 -2.15 -24.16
C THR A 44 -8.71 -1.37 -24.29
N ASP A 45 -9.83 -2.06 -24.55
CA ASP A 45 -11.15 -1.44 -24.61
C ASP A 45 -11.57 -0.90 -23.24
N PHE A 46 -11.33 -1.66 -22.16
CA PHE A 46 -11.57 -1.19 -20.80
C PHE A 46 -10.69 0.02 -20.43
N TYR A 47 -9.40 0.00 -20.79
CA TYR A 47 -8.51 1.14 -20.63
C TYR A 47 -9.07 2.39 -21.32
N ASN A 48 -9.49 2.27 -22.59
CA ASN A 48 -10.04 3.37 -23.36
C ASN A 48 -11.36 3.88 -22.77
N TYR A 49 -12.20 2.97 -22.25
CA TYR A 49 -13.44 3.32 -21.56
C TYR A 49 -13.16 4.15 -20.30
N CYS A 50 -12.28 3.68 -19.40
CA CYS A 50 -11.91 4.40 -18.20
C CYS A 50 -11.26 5.75 -18.50
N TRP A 51 -10.36 5.79 -19.49
CA TRP A 51 -9.67 7.02 -19.90
C TRP A 51 -10.63 8.09 -20.45
N LYS A 52 -11.54 7.70 -21.36
CA LYS A 52 -12.51 8.63 -21.97
C LYS A 52 -13.50 9.23 -20.95
N GLN A 53 -13.77 8.51 -19.87
CA GLN A 53 -14.75 8.88 -18.85
C GLN A 53 -14.12 9.37 -17.55
N ASP A 54 -12.78 9.41 -17.47
CA ASP A 54 -12.00 9.77 -16.28
C ASP A 54 -12.38 8.99 -15.01
N LEU A 55 -12.67 7.69 -15.18
CA LEU A 55 -13.15 6.84 -14.09
C LEU A 55 -12.07 6.56 -13.05
N SER A 56 -12.51 6.44 -11.81
CA SER A 56 -11.72 5.92 -10.70
C SER A 56 -12.00 4.43 -10.52
N PHE A 57 -10.98 3.66 -10.12
CA PHE A 57 -11.11 2.22 -10.03
C PHE A 57 -10.26 1.58 -8.94
N ALA A 58 -10.91 0.71 -8.17
CA ALA A 58 -10.28 -0.06 -7.12
C ALA A 58 -9.64 -1.34 -7.67
N LEU A 59 -8.77 -1.96 -6.87
CA LEU A 59 -8.19 -3.27 -7.17
C LEU A 59 -8.50 -4.24 -6.05
N ALA A 60 -9.11 -5.37 -6.41
CA ALA A 60 -9.37 -6.49 -5.51
C ALA A 60 -8.50 -7.70 -5.91
N GLN A 61 -7.36 -7.85 -5.23
CA GLN A 61 -6.41 -8.94 -5.50
C GLN A 61 -6.42 -10.00 -4.40
N THR A 62 -6.33 -9.59 -3.14
CA THR A 62 -6.13 -10.50 -2.01
C THR A 62 -7.43 -11.22 -1.63
N ASP A 63 -7.46 -12.54 -1.73
CA ASP A 63 -8.56 -13.38 -1.24
C ASP A 63 -8.57 -13.47 0.30
N VAL A 64 -9.66 -13.98 0.90
CA VAL A 64 -9.71 -14.21 2.37
C VAL A 64 -8.72 -15.30 2.83
N LYS A 65 -8.42 -16.26 1.94
CA LYS A 65 -7.37 -17.30 2.03
C LYS A 65 -7.57 -18.44 3.04
N GLY A 66 -8.62 -18.42 3.86
CA GLY A 66 -8.96 -19.56 4.73
C GLY A 66 -7.79 -20.08 5.58
N ASP A 67 -7.55 -21.40 5.55
CA ASP A 67 -6.32 -21.98 6.09
C ASP A 67 -5.14 -21.64 5.15
N ARG A 68 -4.15 -20.92 5.70
CA ARG A 68 -3.01 -20.40 4.92
C ARG A 68 -2.03 -21.51 4.52
N ALA A 69 -2.11 -22.68 5.15
CA ALA A 69 -1.32 -23.84 4.77
C ALA A 69 -1.85 -24.55 3.52
N LEU A 70 -3.13 -24.35 3.20
CA LEU A 70 -3.82 -25.03 2.10
C LEU A 70 -3.87 -24.17 0.83
N ARG A 71 -3.91 -24.82 -0.32
CA ARG A 71 -4.18 -24.20 -1.62
C ARG A 71 -5.68 -23.88 -1.78
N PRO A 72 -6.06 -23.07 -2.78
CA PRO A 72 -7.48 -22.75 -3.02
C PRO A 72 -8.37 -23.99 -3.18
N SER A 73 -7.96 -24.96 -4.00
CA SER A 73 -8.69 -26.23 -4.22
C SER A 73 -8.75 -27.15 -3.00
N GLU A 74 -7.91 -26.92 -1.98
CA GLU A 74 -7.82 -27.74 -0.78
C GLU A 74 -8.60 -27.14 0.40
N GLN A 75 -9.16 -25.93 0.27
CA GLN A 75 -9.97 -25.32 1.32
C GLN A 75 -11.26 -26.12 1.53
N GLU A 76 -11.69 -26.24 2.79
CA GLU A 76 -12.97 -26.87 3.14
C GLU A 76 -14.16 -26.12 2.51
N ASP A 77 -14.14 -24.79 2.58
CA ASP A 77 -15.05 -23.92 1.86
C ASP A 77 -14.35 -23.37 0.61
N PRO A 78 -14.79 -23.76 -0.61
CA PRO A 78 -14.17 -23.31 -1.85
C PRO A 78 -14.35 -21.81 -2.11
N ASP A 79 -15.26 -21.12 -1.40
CA ASP A 79 -15.53 -19.69 -1.63
C ASP A 79 -14.57 -18.78 -0.80
N LEU A 80 -13.64 -19.38 -0.04
CA LEU A 80 -12.53 -18.67 0.63
C LEU A 80 -11.48 -18.11 -0.36
N TYR A 81 -11.59 -18.49 -1.63
CA TYR A 81 -10.96 -17.82 -2.76
C TYR A 81 -12.03 -17.51 -3.80
N LEU A 82 -11.92 -16.34 -4.44
CA LEU A 82 -12.83 -15.99 -5.52
C LEU A 82 -12.67 -16.97 -6.69
N ARG A 83 -13.78 -17.56 -7.15
CA ARG A 83 -13.79 -18.55 -8.22
C ARG A 83 -14.95 -18.37 -9.20
N ILE A 84 -14.79 -19.00 -10.35
CA ILE A 84 -15.86 -19.21 -11.32
C ILE A 84 -16.76 -20.34 -10.78
N VAL A 85 -18.06 -20.07 -10.67
CA VAL A 85 -19.08 -21.06 -10.24
C VAL A 85 -19.97 -21.53 -11.38
N GLU A 86 -20.07 -20.73 -12.45
CA GLU A 86 -20.86 -21.05 -13.63
C GLU A 86 -20.24 -20.37 -14.87
N GLU A 87 -20.26 -21.07 -16.00
CA GLU A 87 -19.90 -20.51 -17.30
C GLU A 87 -21.15 -20.42 -18.17
N ARG A 88 -21.32 -19.27 -18.84
CA ARG A 88 -22.45 -19.00 -19.74
C ARG A 88 -21.92 -18.56 -21.11
N PRO A 89 -22.73 -18.67 -22.18
CA PRO A 89 -22.34 -18.15 -23.50
C PRO A 89 -21.93 -16.67 -23.47
N GLU A 90 -22.61 -15.86 -22.65
CA GLU A 90 -22.43 -14.41 -22.55
C GLU A 90 -21.40 -13.97 -21.48
N GLY A 91 -20.89 -14.88 -20.65
CA GLY A 91 -19.99 -14.52 -19.54
C GLY A 91 -19.76 -15.61 -18.51
N ILE A 92 -19.43 -15.22 -17.28
CA ILE A 92 -19.22 -16.11 -16.14
C ILE A 92 -19.97 -15.59 -14.91
N VAL A 93 -20.28 -16.50 -13.98
CA VAL A 93 -20.70 -16.14 -12.63
C VAL A 93 -19.56 -16.46 -11.67
N VAL A 94 -19.23 -15.51 -10.79
CA VAL A 94 -18.18 -15.66 -9.79
C VAL A 94 -18.73 -15.57 -8.37
N ARG A 95 -18.12 -16.32 -7.46
CA ARG A 95 -18.45 -16.33 -6.03
C ARG A 95 -17.20 -16.37 -5.16
N GLY A 96 -17.25 -15.66 -4.04
CA GLY A 96 -16.19 -15.63 -3.03
C GLY A 96 -15.99 -14.21 -2.48
N ALA A 97 -14.82 -13.95 -1.91
CA ALA A 97 -14.54 -12.63 -1.35
C ALA A 97 -13.07 -12.19 -1.48
N LYS A 98 -12.88 -10.88 -1.59
CA LYS A 98 -11.59 -10.18 -1.53
C LYS A 98 -11.51 -9.31 -0.28
N VAL A 99 -10.33 -9.21 0.32
CA VAL A 99 -10.08 -8.45 1.54
C VAL A 99 -9.14 -7.28 1.30
N HIS A 100 -9.29 -6.26 2.14
CA HIS A 100 -8.45 -5.07 2.14
C HIS A 100 -8.53 -4.33 0.79
N THR A 101 -9.72 -4.30 0.20
CA THR A 101 -9.95 -3.60 -1.06
C THR A 101 -10.14 -2.12 -0.75
N SER A 102 -9.08 -1.34 -0.97
CA SER A 102 -9.02 0.06 -0.58
C SER A 102 -9.90 0.96 -1.46
N ASN A 103 -10.60 1.89 -0.81
CA ASN A 103 -11.39 2.97 -1.40
C ASN A 103 -12.50 2.54 -2.38
N THR A 104 -12.98 1.29 -2.32
CA THR A 104 -14.06 0.79 -3.20
C THR A 104 -15.33 1.65 -3.15
N THR A 105 -15.65 2.23 -1.99
CA THR A 105 -16.82 3.13 -1.83
C THR A 105 -16.69 4.47 -2.55
N HIS A 106 -15.50 4.79 -3.05
CA HIS A 106 -15.18 6.04 -3.72
C HIS A 106 -14.71 5.81 -5.17
N THR A 107 -14.96 4.62 -5.73
CA THR A 107 -14.54 4.24 -7.09
C THR A 107 -15.71 3.85 -7.98
N ASN A 108 -15.58 4.05 -9.29
CA ASN A 108 -16.60 3.70 -10.28
C ASN A 108 -16.55 2.22 -10.68
N GLU A 109 -15.33 1.72 -10.91
CA GLU A 109 -15.06 0.38 -11.42
C GLU A 109 -14.10 -0.37 -10.48
N MET A 110 -14.03 -1.69 -10.59
CA MET A 110 -13.10 -2.51 -9.83
C MET A 110 -12.45 -3.54 -10.73
N ILE A 111 -11.12 -3.60 -10.69
CA ILE A 111 -10.34 -4.67 -11.32
C ILE A 111 -10.16 -5.79 -10.30
N VAL A 112 -10.31 -7.03 -10.75
CA VAL A 112 -10.11 -8.23 -9.96
C VAL A 112 -8.94 -9.02 -10.52
N LEU A 113 -7.99 -9.37 -9.67
CA LEU A 113 -6.83 -10.19 -10.00
C LEU A 113 -6.79 -11.47 -9.15
N PRO A 114 -6.16 -12.56 -9.65
CA PRO A 114 -5.75 -13.67 -8.82
C PRO A 114 -4.77 -13.20 -7.73
N THR A 115 -4.86 -13.75 -6.52
CA THR A 115 -3.96 -13.35 -5.41
C THR A 115 -2.56 -13.97 -5.51
N ARG A 116 -2.40 -15.08 -6.24
CA ARG A 116 -1.18 -15.90 -6.23
C ARG A 116 -1.06 -16.75 -7.50
N ALA A 117 0.08 -17.41 -7.64
CA ALA A 117 0.22 -18.51 -8.61
C ALA A 117 -0.72 -19.66 -8.26
N MET A 118 -1.42 -20.15 -9.29
CA MET A 118 -2.40 -21.24 -9.23
C MET A 118 -1.80 -22.52 -9.83
N GLY A 119 -2.34 -23.67 -9.44
CA GLY A 119 -2.05 -24.98 -10.04
C GLY A 119 -3.18 -25.40 -10.97
N GLU A 120 -3.01 -26.57 -11.59
CA GLU A 120 -4.04 -27.12 -12.48
C GLU A 120 -5.37 -27.37 -11.74
N ASP A 121 -5.33 -27.89 -10.52
CA ASP A 121 -6.52 -28.10 -9.70
C ASP A 121 -7.18 -26.79 -9.25
N ASP A 122 -6.44 -25.67 -9.34
CA ASP A 122 -6.92 -24.34 -8.97
C ASP A 122 -7.49 -23.55 -10.18
N LYS A 123 -7.77 -24.20 -11.31
CA LYS A 123 -8.27 -23.58 -12.56
C LYS A 123 -9.43 -22.60 -12.33
N ALA A 124 -10.43 -22.98 -11.53
CA ALA A 124 -11.60 -22.14 -11.27
C ALA A 124 -11.27 -20.80 -10.56
N TYR A 125 -10.12 -20.72 -9.88
CA TYR A 125 -9.64 -19.53 -9.17
C TYR A 125 -8.70 -18.67 -10.02
N ALA A 126 -8.28 -19.15 -11.19
CA ALA A 126 -7.48 -18.40 -12.15
C ALA A 126 -8.38 -17.46 -12.97
N VAL A 127 -8.93 -16.44 -12.30
CA VAL A 127 -9.92 -15.52 -12.86
C VAL A 127 -9.51 -14.07 -12.68
N SER A 128 -9.70 -13.25 -13.71
CA SER A 128 -9.49 -11.81 -13.70
C SER A 128 -10.51 -11.10 -14.57
N PHE A 129 -11.01 -9.96 -14.11
CA PHE A 129 -12.02 -9.18 -14.81
C PHE A 129 -12.13 -7.75 -14.25
N ALA A 130 -12.98 -6.91 -14.84
CA ALA A 130 -13.41 -5.65 -14.25
C ALA A 130 -14.94 -5.47 -14.23
N ILE A 131 -15.49 -4.91 -13.16
CA ILE A 131 -16.93 -4.65 -13.02
C ILE A 131 -17.23 -3.30 -12.36
N PRO A 132 -18.38 -2.67 -12.67
CA PRO A 132 -18.87 -1.52 -11.91
C PRO A 132 -19.10 -1.89 -10.44
N LEU A 133 -18.83 -0.96 -9.52
CA LEU A 133 -19.10 -1.20 -8.09
C LEU A 133 -20.60 -1.36 -7.76
N ALA A 134 -21.48 -0.91 -8.66
CA ALA A 134 -22.93 -1.08 -8.56
C ALA A 134 -23.46 -2.43 -9.10
N THR A 135 -22.57 -3.35 -9.49
CA THR A 135 -22.96 -4.65 -10.05
C THR A 135 -23.76 -5.48 -9.04
N LYS A 136 -24.90 -6.02 -9.47
CA LYS A 136 -25.75 -6.87 -8.63
C LYS A 136 -24.96 -8.06 -8.07
N GLY A 137 -25.13 -8.33 -6.79
CA GLY A 137 -24.41 -9.39 -6.06
C GLY A 137 -23.09 -8.92 -5.43
N LEU A 138 -22.56 -7.75 -5.82
CA LEU A 138 -21.39 -7.18 -5.17
C LEU A 138 -21.78 -6.50 -3.87
N LYS A 139 -21.15 -6.88 -2.75
CA LYS A 139 -21.38 -6.28 -1.43
C LYS A 139 -20.08 -5.75 -0.86
N LEU A 140 -20.12 -4.50 -0.38
CA LEU A 140 -18.97 -3.82 0.21
C LEU A 140 -19.19 -3.70 1.71
N ILE A 141 -18.48 -4.50 2.50
CA ILE A 141 -18.55 -4.45 3.97
C ILE A 141 -17.39 -3.58 4.46
N MET A 142 -17.72 -2.39 4.94
CA MET A 142 -16.77 -1.37 5.36
C MET A 142 -16.11 -1.69 6.70
N SER A 143 -14.80 -1.44 6.80
CA SER A 143 -14.05 -1.48 8.06
C SER A 143 -14.52 -0.40 9.05
N GLY A 144 -14.60 -0.75 10.34
CA GLY A 144 -14.88 0.20 11.43
C GLY A 144 -13.74 1.17 11.74
N TYR A 145 -12.58 1.07 11.06
CA TYR A 145 -11.49 2.02 11.22
C TYR A 145 -12.00 3.46 11.13
N GLY A 146 -11.64 4.32 12.10
CA GLY A 146 -12.07 5.72 12.14
C GLY A 146 -13.55 5.96 12.42
N SER A 147 -14.32 4.98 12.92
CA SER A 147 -15.71 5.18 13.34
C SER A 147 -15.89 5.42 14.84
N TYR A 148 -14.85 5.21 15.65
CA TYR A 148 -14.94 5.20 17.11
C TYR A 148 -14.62 6.55 17.78
N THR A 149 -14.05 7.49 17.04
CA THR A 149 -13.55 8.76 17.59
C THR A 149 -14.20 9.93 16.85
N GLN A 150 -14.78 10.88 17.60
CA GLN A 150 -15.14 12.17 17.01
C GLN A 150 -13.85 12.93 16.70
N ARG A 151 -13.56 13.09 15.40
CA ARG A 151 -12.33 13.77 14.95
C ARG A 151 -12.62 15.25 14.77
N ASN A 152 -11.75 16.08 15.32
CA ASN A 152 -11.73 17.52 15.08
C ASN A 152 -10.33 17.95 14.62
N PRO A 153 -10.19 19.05 13.86
CA PRO A 153 -8.90 19.45 13.30
C PRO A 153 -7.83 19.88 14.31
N PHE A 154 -8.20 20.14 15.58
CA PHE A 154 -7.23 20.51 16.61
C PHE A 154 -6.58 19.28 17.25
N ASP A 155 -7.38 18.28 17.62
CA ASP A 155 -6.89 17.02 18.20
C ASP A 155 -6.41 16.02 17.13
N HIS A 156 -6.97 16.10 15.92
CA HIS A 156 -6.72 15.17 14.81
C HIS A 156 -6.40 15.93 13.50
N PRO A 157 -5.31 16.71 13.44
CA PRO A 157 -5.04 17.64 12.34
C PRO A 157 -4.88 16.99 10.96
N VAL A 158 -4.59 15.70 10.90
CA VAL A 158 -4.48 14.95 9.63
C VAL A 158 -5.74 14.12 9.43
N SER A 159 -6.05 13.25 10.40
CA SER A 159 -7.07 12.22 10.22
C SER A 159 -8.50 12.74 10.27
N SER A 160 -8.74 14.00 10.68
CA SER A 160 -10.05 14.65 10.54
C SER A 160 -10.38 15.02 9.09
N ALA A 161 -9.38 15.21 8.24
CA ALA A 161 -9.55 15.66 6.85
C ALA A 161 -9.36 14.53 5.84
N VAL A 162 -8.47 13.57 6.14
CA VAL A 162 -8.14 12.48 5.21
C VAL A 162 -8.33 11.10 5.84
N LYS A 163 -8.90 10.19 5.06
CA LYS A 163 -9.13 8.81 5.47
C LYS A 163 -9.13 7.88 4.26
N MET A 164 -8.44 6.75 4.40
CA MET A 164 -8.62 5.61 3.51
C MET A 164 -9.68 4.68 4.08
N THR A 165 -10.50 4.12 3.20
CA THR A 165 -11.50 3.12 3.55
C THR A 165 -11.10 1.76 3.03
N GLU A 166 -11.40 0.72 3.80
CA GLU A 166 -11.12 -0.67 3.41
C GLU A 166 -12.42 -1.45 3.42
N THR A 167 -12.61 -2.31 2.44
CA THR A 167 -13.78 -3.19 2.40
C THR A 167 -13.38 -4.66 2.34
N LEU A 168 -14.16 -5.49 3.03
CA LEU A 168 -14.37 -6.87 2.64
C LEU A 168 -15.36 -6.84 1.46
N THR A 169 -14.89 -7.27 0.29
CA THR A 169 -15.63 -7.22 -0.96
C THR A 169 -16.16 -8.61 -1.26
N ILE A 170 -17.48 -8.80 -1.14
CA ILE A 170 -18.15 -10.09 -1.36
C ILE A 170 -18.75 -10.12 -2.76
N PHE A 171 -18.51 -11.22 -3.46
CA PHE A 171 -19.11 -11.57 -4.73
C PHE A 171 -20.16 -12.66 -4.48
N ASP A 172 -21.42 -12.26 -4.37
CA ASP A 172 -22.56 -13.15 -4.17
C ASP A 172 -23.23 -13.44 -5.52
N ASP A 173 -22.70 -14.44 -6.22
CA ASP A 173 -23.10 -14.83 -7.59
C ASP A 173 -23.12 -13.66 -8.57
N VAL A 174 -21.97 -13.02 -8.73
CA VAL A 174 -21.80 -11.86 -9.59
C VAL A 174 -21.58 -12.30 -11.03
N PHE A 175 -22.44 -11.83 -11.93
CA PHE A 175 -22.25 -12.03 -13.37
C PHE A 175 -21.21 -11.06 -13.94
N VAL A 176 -20.31 -11.59 -14.76
CA VAL A 176 -19.25 -10.85 -15.45
C VAL A 176 -19.36 -11.12 -16.96
N PRO A 177 -19.58 -10.10 -17.80
CA PRO A 177 -19.75 -10.30 -19.24
C PRO A 177 -18.41 -10.55 -19.93
N ASN A 178 -18.42 -11.27 -21.05
CA ASN A 178 -17.21 -11.71 -21.76
C ASN A 178 -16.20 -10.59 -22.08
N GLU A 179 -16.66 -9.40 -22.47
CA GLU A 179 -15.83 -8.25 -22.80
C GLU A 179 -15.08 -7.68 -21.59
N ARG A 180 -15.46 -8.06 -20.37
CA ARG A 180 -14.80 -7.65 -19.12
C ARG A 180 -13.91 -8.72 -18.51
N ILE A 181 -13.79 -9.91 -19.12
CA ILE A 181 -12.97 -11.02 -18.63
C ILE A 181 -11.55 -10.93 -19.21
N PHE A 182 -10.54 -10.98 -18.34
CA PHE A 182 -9.11 -10.81 -18.66
C PHE A 182 -8.26 -12.06 -18.34
N LEU A 183 -8.81 -13.04 -17.64
CA LEU A 183 -8.26 -14.39 -17.42
C LEU A 183 -9.42 -15.32 -17.02
N LYS A 184 -9.48 -16.53 -17.58
CA LYS A 184 -10.56 -17.50 -17.35
C LYS A 184 -10.03 -18.94 -17.40
N GLY A 185 -9.35 -19.36 -16.34
CA GLY A 185 -8.91 -20.75 -16.16
C GLY A 185 -7.50 -21.06 -16.62
N GLU A 186 -6.79 -20.13 -17.27
CA GLU A 186 -5.40 -20.29 -17.70
C GLU A 186 -4.43 -20.15 -16.49
N TRP A 187 -4.50 -21.12 -15.58
CA TRP A 187 -3.81 -21.14 -14.28
C TRP A 187 -2.31 -20.89 -14.35
N GLN A 188 -1.65 -21.29 -15.45
CA GLN A 188 -0.22 -21.07 -15.69
C GLN A 188 0.15 -19.58 -15.67
N PHE A 189 -0.80 -18.70 -15.96
CA PHE A 189 -0.60 -17.26 -16.04
C PHE A 189 -1.09 -16.50 -14.80
N ALA A 190 -1.83 -17.13 -13.90
CA ALA A 190 -2.38 -16.46 -12.71
C ALA A 190 -1.29 -15.81 -11.83
N GLY A 191 -0.16 -16.50 -11.65
CA GLY A 191 0.97 -15.96 -10.88
C GLY A 191 1.66 -14.77 -11.55
N ALA A 192 1.86 -14.84 -12.87
CA ALA A 192 2.43 -13.74 -13.64
C ALA A 192 1.50 -12.52 -13.65
N LEU A 193 0.19 -12.74 -13.77
CA LEU A 193 -0.82 -11.68 -13.69
C LEU A 193 -0.83 -11.01 -12.31
N ALA A 194 -0.80 -11.80 -11.23
CA ALA A 194 -0.72 -11.30 -9.86
C ALA A 194 0.54 -10.44 -9.62
N LEU A 195 1.68 -10.83 -10.18
CA LEU A 195 2.95 -10.09 -10.07
C LEU A 195 2.98 -8.82 -10.93
N SER A 196 2.30 -8.80 -12.07
CA SER A 196 2.34 -7.68 -13.02
C SER A 196 1.89 -6.34 -12.42
N PHE A 197 0.92 -6.37 -11.50
CA PHE A 197 0.49 -5.22 -10.71
C PHE A 197 1.57 -4.81 -9.68
N VAL A 198 2.12 -5.79 -8.96
CA VAL A 198 3.08 -5.57 -7.87
C VAL A 198 4.34 -4.87 -8.37
N GLU A 199 4.78 -5.18 -9.59
CA GLU A 199 5.94 -4.54 -10.25
C GLU A 199 5.80 -3.02 -10.33
N TYR A 200 4.59 -2.50 -10.59
CA TYR A 200 4.32 -1.05 -10.58
C TYR A 200 4.01 -0.55 -9.17
N HIS A 201 3.16 -1.28 -8.46
CA HIS A 201 2.55 -0.79 -7.23
C HIS A 201 3.56 -0.61 -6.10
N ARG A 202 4.63 -1.41 -6.06
CA ARG A 202 5.71 -1.19 -5.07
C ARG A 202 6.38 0.17 -5.25
N LEU A 203 6.56 0.66 -6.48
CA LEU A 203 7.11 2.00 -6.74
C LEU A 203 6.10 3.07 -6.33
N THR A 204 4.84 2.92 -6.75
CA THR A 204 3.75 3.81 -6.35
C THR A 204 3.70 3.96 -4.83
N ALA A 205 3.79 2.84 -4.11
CA ALA A 205 3.72 2.79 -2.67
C ALA A 205 4.82 3.55 -1.97
N ILE A 206 6.07 3.22 -2.26
CA ILE A 206 7.21 3.92 -1.66
C ILE A 206 7.21 5.40 -2.04
N SER A 207 6.62 5.79 -3.18
CA SER A 207 6.54 7.18 -3.61
C SER A 207 5.56 8.01 -2.78
N TYR A 208 4.35 7.49 -2.52
CA TYR A 208 3.36 8.23 -1.71
C TYR A 208 3.71 8.21 -0.21
N LYS A 209 4.59 7.31 0.25
CA LYS A 209 5.08 7.24 1.64
C LYS A 209 6.12 8.31 1.97
N LEU A 210 6.83 8.86 0.98
CA LEU A 210 7.89 9.84 1.18
C LEU A 210 7.46 11.10 1.96
N PRO A 211 6.31 11.74 1.67
CA PRO A 211 5.87 12.91 2.44
C PRO A 211 5.50 12.57 3.88
N PHE A 212 5.08 11.34 4.16
CA PHE A 212 4.83 10.89 5.52
C PHE A 212 6.15 10.79 6.30
N LEU A 213 7.23 10.31 5.66
CA LEU A 213 8.56 10.32 6.27
C LEU A 213 9.06 11.75 6.53
N ASP A 214 8.83 12.67 5.59
CA ASP A 214 9.14 14.09 5.78
C ASP A 214 8.35 14.69 6.95
N LEU A 215 7.08 14.30 7.10
CA LEU A 215 6.24 14.70 8.23
C LEU A 215 6.80 14.19 9.57
N LEU A 216 7.25 12.93 9.64
CA LEU A 216 7.88 12.38 10.85
C LEU A 216 9.18 13.12 11.21
N VAL A 217 10.03 13.40 10.22
CA VAL A 217 11.28 14.17 10.40
C VAL A 217 10.97 15.58 10.91
N GLY A 218 10.03 16.27 10.25
CA GLY A 218 9.60 17.62 10.61
C GLY A 218 8.97 17.69 12.00
N ALA A 219 8.05 16.77 12.31
CA ALA A 219 7.39 16.72 13.61
C ALA A 219 8.37 16.42 14.74
N GLY A 220 9.28 15.45 14.55
CA GLY A 220 10.34 15.15 15.52
C GLY A 220 11.29 16.33 15.75
N ARG A 221 11.68 17.05 14.68
CA ARG A 221 12.54 18.24 14.80
C ARG A 221 11.81 19.36 15.53
N LEU A 222 10.57 19.63 15.16
CA LEU A 222 9.76 20.72 15.70
C LEU A 222 9.47 20.52 17.19
N ILE A 223 9.07 19.31 17.61
CA ILE A 223 8.82 19.05 19.02
C ILE A 223 10.10 19.12 19.85
N ALA A 224 11.25 18.72 19.29
CA ALA A 224 12.54 18.88 19.96
C ALA A 224 12.91 20.36 20.18
N GLU A 225 12.60 21.26 19.23
CA GLU A 225 12.78 22.71 19.39
C GLU A 225 11.86 23.29 20.45
N TYR A 226 10.59 22.90 20.41
CA TYR A 226 9.59 23.36 21.37
C TYR A 226 9.87 22.85 22.77
N ASN A 227 10.44 21.65 22.92
CA ASN A 227 10.92 21.14 24.19
C ASN A 227 12.27 21.75 24.62
N GLY A 228 13.02 22.38 23.71
CA GLY A 228 14.34 22.96 23.98
C GLY A 228 15.46 21.94 24.17
N ILE A 229 15.31 20.74 23.58
CA ILE A 229 16.22 19.60 23.76
C ILE A 229 17.07 19.32 22.51
N GLU A 230 17.02 20.20 21.50
CA GLU A 230 17.64 19.98 20.18
C GLU A 230 19.17 19.77 20.22
N LYS A 231 19.83 20.23 21.29
CA LYS A 231 21.29 20.12 21.46
C LYS A 231 21.73 18.82 22.14
N ALA A 232 20.81 18.08 22.77
CA ALA A 232 21.15 16.84 23.46
C ALA A 232 21.62 15.78 22.45
N ALA A 233 22.69 15.06 22.78
CA ALA A 233 23.33 14.12 21.85
C ALA A 233 22.35 13.04 21.36
N HIS A 234 21.60 12.41 22.27
CA HIS A 234 20.62 11.38 21.93
C HIS A 234 19.44 11.91 21.09
N VAL A 235 19.11 13.21 21.18
CA VAL A 235 18.08 13.84 20.34
C VAL A 235 18.61 14.05 18.93
N ARG A 236 19.83 14.58 18.79
CA ARG A 236 20.48 14.75 17.49
C ARG A 236 20.66 13.43 16.75
N GLU A 237 20.99 12.36 17.48
CA GLU A 237 21.12 11.01 16.92
C GLU A 237 19.79 10.51 16.33
N LYS A 238 18.68 10.63 17.07
CA LYS A 238 17.33 10.26 16.58
C LYS A 238 16.92 11.08 15.37
N LEU A 239 17.17 12.39 15.38
CA LEU A 239 16.87 13.27 14.25
C LEU A 239 17.71 12.94 13.02
N PHE A 240 19.00 12.62 13.21
CA PHE A 240 19.87 12.14 12.14
C PHE A 240 19.36 10.81 11.56
N TRP A 241 18.96 9.87 12.42
CA TRP A 241 18.42 8.59 11.99
C TRP A 241 17.15 8.79 11.15
N LEU A 242 16.20 9.62 11.62
CA LEU A 242 14.95 9.91 10.90
C LEU A 242 15.23 10.53 9.52
N ALA A 243 16.12 11.51 9.45
CA ALA A 243 16.50 12.15 8.19
C ALA A 243 17.20 11.15 7.24
N SER A 244 18.11 10.33 7.77
CA SER A 244 18.82 9.31 6.99
C SER A 244 17.88 8.24 6.44
N TYR A 245 16.89 7.82 7.24
CA TYR A 245 15.86 6.87 6.82
C TYR A 245 14.98 7.43 5.70
N ALA A 246 14.51 8.67 5.84
CA ALA A 246 13.72 9.36 4.81
C ALA A 246 14.50 9.49 3.50
N GLU A 247 15.75 9.97 3.56
CA GLU A 247 16.59 10.16 2.37
C GLU A 247 17.07 8.84 1.75
N THR A 248 17.32 7.80 2.55
CA THR A 248 17.65 6.47 2.01
C THR A 248 16.46 5.89 1.24
N THR A 249 15.25 5.98 1.80
CA THR A 249 14.03 5.56 1.12
C THR A 249 13.84 6.34 -0.18
N ARG A 250 14.04 7.67 -0.15
CA ARG A 250 13.97 8.54 -1.33
C ARG A 250 14.97 8.17 -2.42
N ALA A 251 16.22 7.96 -2.03
CA ALA A 251 17.29 7.59 -2.95
C ALA A 251 17.00 6.24 -3.64
N LEU A 252 16.50 5.25 -2.89
CA LEU A 252 16.10 3.96 -3.43
C LEU A 252 14.91 4.09 -4.39
N THR A 253 13.89 4.89 -4.03
CA THR A 253 12.75 5.19 -4.92
C THR A 253 13.21 5.80 -6.25
N HIS A 254 14.06 6.83 -6.21
CA HIS A 254 14.58 7.46 -7.44
C HIS A 254 15.45 6.50 -8.24
N MET A 255 16.29 5.69 -7.58
CA MET A 255 17.14 4.71 -8.23
C MET A 255 16.32 3.63 -8.95
N ALA A 256 15.18 3.22 -8.39
CA ALA A 256 14.27 2.28 -9.05
C ALA A 256 13.74 2.82 -10.38
N CYS A 257 13.45 4.13 -10.45
CA CYS A 257 13.06 4.81 -11.68
C CYS A 257 14.23 4.99 -12.66
N MET A 258 15.39 5.45 -12.19
CA MET A 258 16.56 5.68 -13.03
C MET A 258 17.10 4.40 -13.67
N LYS A 259 16.92 3.25 -12.99
CA LYS A 259 17.29 1.92 -13.49
C LYS A 259 16.11 1.13 -14.03
N ALA A 260 15.02 1.81 -14.38
CA ALA A 260 13.85 1.18 -14.99
C ALA A 260 14.28 0.32 -16.20
N VAL A 261 13.62 -0.82 -16.36
CA VAL A 261 13.92 -1.77 -17.44
C VAL A 261 12.79 -1.78 -18.47
N PRO A 262 13.10 -1.96 -19.76
CA PRO A 262 12.08 -2.12 -20.79
C PRO A 262 11.16 -3.30 -20.51
N ALA A 263 9.88 -3.11 -20.81
CA ALA A 263 8.84 -4.13 -20.77
C ALA A 263 8.12 -4.20 -22.13
N ASP A 264 7.18 -5.14 -22.25
CA ASP A 264 6.35 -5.28 -23.44
C ASP A 264 5.59 -3.97 -23.76
N LEU A 265 5.17 -3.82 -25.03
CA LEU A 265 4.38 -2.67 -25.50
C LEU A 265 5.10 -1.31 -25.38
N GLY A 266 6.44 -1.30 -25.32
CA GLY A 266 7.22 -0.06 -25.16
C GLY A 266 7.07 0.58 -23.78
N MET A 267 6.47 -0.14 -22.83
CA MET A 267 6.37 0.30 -21.44
C MET A 267 7.71 0.12 -20.72
N MET A 268 7.84 0.80 -19.59
CA MET A 268 8.94 0.61 -18.64
C MET A 268 8.37 0.07 -17.33
N ILE A 269 9.15 -0.75 -16.63
CA ILE A 269 8.89 -1.08 -15.22
C ILE A 269 10.04 -0.55 -14.36
N PRO A 270 9.78 -0.16 -13.10
CA PRO A 270 10.85 0.15 -12.17
C PRO A 270 11.79 -1.05 -12.04
N ASN A 271 13.05 -0.78 -11.69
CA ASN A 271 14.00 -1.84 -11.43
C ASN A 271 13.46 -2.77 -10.31
N PRO A 272 13.16 -4.06 -10.60
CA PRO A 272 12.51 -4.94 -9.63
C PRO A 272 13.31 -5.11 -8.34
N THR A 273 14.63 -5.30 -8.47
CA THR A 273 15.53 -5.46 -7.32
C THR A 273 15.54 -4.22 -6.42
N VAL A 274 15.70 -3.04 -7.02
CA VAL A 274 15.78 -1.80 -6.25
C VAL A 274 14.43 -1.45 -5.60
N VAL A 275 13.31 -1.63 -6.30
CA VAL A 275 11.99 -1.32 -5.74
C VAL A 275 11.63 -2.26 -4.57
N ASN A 276 12.03 -3.53 -4.64
CA ASN A 276 11.86 -4.49 -3.56
C ASN A 276 12.69 -4.10 -2.32
N ILE A 277 13.94 -3.68 -2.53
CA ILE A 277 14.79 -3.16 -1.44
C ILE A 277 14.16 -1.90 -0.83
N ALA A 278 13.64 -0.99 -1.66
CA ALA A 278 13.03 0.25 -1.20
C ALA A 278 11.79 0.00 -0.32
N LYS A 279 10.87 -0.87 -0.77
CA LYS A 279 9.67 -1.24 0.00
C LYS A 279 10.10 -1.91 1.31
N HIS A 280 11.00 -2.88 1.26
CA HIS A 280 11.46 -3.59 2.45
C HIS A 280 12.14 -2.65 3.46
N HIS A 281 13.02 -1.76 2.99
CA HIS A 281 13.69 -0.76 3.82
C HIS A 281 12.68 0.16 4.51
N PHE A 282 11.67 0.66 3.78
CA PHE A 282 10.58 1.41 4.37
C PHE A 282 9.85 0.60 5.47
N ALA A 283 9.37 -0.60 5.12
CA ALA A 283 8.55 -1.41 6.03
C ALA A 283 9.30 -1.81 7.32
N ALA A 284 10.56 -2.22 7.17
CA ALA A 284 11.38 -2.73 8.28
C ALA A 284 11.74 -1.66 9.32
N HIS A 285 11.76 -0.38 8.92
CA HIS A 285 12.20 0.72 9.78
C HIS A 285 11.07 1.68 10.19
N PHE A 286 9.87 1.55 9.62
CA PHE A 286 8.75 2.46 9.90
C PHE A 286 8.39 2.55 11.39
N HIS A 287 8.34 1.43 12.10
CA HIS A 287 8.01 1.39 13.53
C HIS A 287 9.10 2.04 14.39
N GLN A 288 10.37 1.94 13.97
CA GLN A 288 11.47 2.62 14.63
C GLN A 288 11.37 4.14 14.45
N ALA A 289 10.91 4.60 13.28
CA ALA A 289 10.63 6.03 13.06
C ALA A 289 9.54 6.53 14.01
N PHE A 290 8.47 5.78 14.22
CA PHE A 290 7.42 6.11 15.20
C PHE A 290 8.00 6.18 16.61
N SER A 291 8.74 5.16 17.02
CA SER A 291 9.38 5.11 18.33
C SER A 291 10.27 6.34 18.58
N HIS A 292 11.08 6.75 17.60
CA HIS A 292 11.91 7.95 17.73
C HIS A 292 11.11 9.24 17.87
N VAL A 293 10.06 9.44 17.06
CA VAL A 293 9.24 10.66 17.17
C VAL A 293 8.45 10.69 18.50
N GLN A 294 7.93 9.55 18.96
CA GLN A 294 7.24 9.42 20.23
C GLN A 294 8.16 9.72 21.43
N ASP A 295 9.38 9.17 21.40
CA ASP A 295 10.41 9.42 22.42
C ASP A 295 10.82 10.91 22.46
N LEU A 296 10.99 11.55 21.29
CA LEU A 296 11.27 12.99 21.20
C LEU A 296 10.12 13.86 21.74
N ALA A 297 8.87 13.40 21.62
CA ALA A 297 7.68 14.13 22.07
C ALA A 297 7.49 14.09 23.60
N GLY A 298 7.74 12.93 24.21
CA GLY A 298 7.54 12.70 25.65
C GLY A 298 6.09 12.39 26.03
N GLY A 299 5.85 12.11 27.32
CA GLY A 299 4.59 11.50 27.80
C GLY A 299 3.31 12.31 27.59
N ILE A 300 3.42 13.65 27.51
CA ILE A 300 2.26 14.51 27.24
C ILE A 300 1.59 14.20 25.89
N LEU A 301 2.31 13.53 24.98
CA LEU A 301 1.80 13.06 23.71
C LEU A 301 0.45 12.33 23.81
N VAL A 302 0.22 11.60 24.90
CA VAL A 302 -1.01 10.82 25.11
C VAL A 302 -1.85 11.30 26.30
N THR A 303 -1.41 12.38 26.97
CA THR A 303 -2.09 12.93 28.16
C THR A 303 -2.37 14.42 28.02
N GLY A 304 -2.30 14.96 26.80
CA GLY A 304 -2.62 16.35 26.50
C GLY A 304 -4.12 16.65 26.68
N PRO A 305 -4.49 17.89 27.05
CA PRO A 305 -5.89 18.28 27.15
C PRO A 305 -6.54 18.36 25.76
N ALA A 306 -7.83 18.07 25.70
CA ALA A 306 -8.61 18.11 24.46
C ALA A 306 -8.98 19.55 24.07
N VAL A 307 -9.47 19.72 22.84
CA VAL A 307 -9.84 21.04 22.30
C VAL A 307 -10.84 21.81 23.18
N GLU A 308 -11.74 21.11 23.87
CA GLU A 308 -12.77 21.70 24.72
C GLU A 308 -12.15 22.46 25.91
N ASP A 309 -11.18 21.85 26.59
CA ASP A 309 -10.47 22.49 27.70
C ASP A 309 -9.57 23.65 27.22
N VAL A 310 -9.02 23.53 26.01
CA VAL A 310 -8.20 24.58 25.37
C VAL A 310 -9.05 25.81 25.03
N GLN A 311 -10.31 25.62 24.65
CA GLN A 311 -11.23 26.69 24.26
C GLN A 311 -11.99 27.33 25.44
N SER A 312 -12.03 26.66 26.60
CA SER A 312 -12.66 27.19 27.80
C SER A 312 -11.96 28.45 28.32
N GLU A 313 -12.74 29.46 28.71
CA GLU A 313 -12.23 30.71 29.29
C GLU A 313 -11.51 30.50 30.64
N GLU A 314 -11.89 29.46 31.38
CA GLU A 314 -11.31 29.12 32.68
C GLU A 314 -10.00 28.33 32.54
N THR A 315 -10.01 27.26 31.74
CA THR A 315 -8.88 26.33 31.64
C THR A 315 -7.89 26.68 30.52
N GLY A 316 -8.34 27.34 29.45
CA GLY A 316 -7.50 27.75 28.32
C GLY A 316 -6.27 28.57 28.74
N PRO A 317 -6.42 29.62 29.57
CA PRO A 317 -5.27 30.38 30.09
C PRO A 317 -4.32 29.54 30.95
N LEU A 318 -4.83 28.54 31.68
CA LEU A 318 -4.01 27.63 32.49
C LEU A 318 -3.21 26.68 31.61
N ILE A 319 -3.82 26.14 30.55
CA ILE A 319 -3.15 25.30 29.57
C ILE A 319 -2.04 26.08 28.87
N GLU A 320 -2.34 27.30 28.41
CA GLU A 320 -1.34 28.19 27.78
C GLU A 320 -0.15 28.47 28.72
N LYS A 321 -0.39 28.56 30.03
CA LYS A 321 0.66 28.78 31.04
C LYS A 321 1.48 27.51 31.30
N TYR A 322 0.82 26.39 31.59
CA TYR A 322 1.48 25.18 32.10
C TYR A 322 2.06 24.28 31.02
N LEU A 323 1.59 24.39 29.77
CA LEU A 323 2.14 23.63 28.65
C LEU A 323 3.25 24.34 27.88
N LYS A 324 3.75 25.49 28.37
CA LYS A 324 4.88 26.19 27.75
C LYS A 324 6.11 25.29 27.67
N GLY A 325 6.76 25.34 26.51
CA GLY A 325 8.04 24.68 26.26
C GLY A 325 9.23 25.62 26.49
N LYS A 326 10.19 25.56 25.57
CA LYS A 326 11.32 26.49 25.46
C LYS A 326 10.84 27.94 25.51
N LYS A 327 11.66 28.83 26.10
CA LYS A 327 11.37 30.27 26.16
C LYS A 327 11.00 30.80 24.78
N GLY A 328 9.80 31.39 24.68
CA GLY A 328 9.25 31.96 23.44
C GLY A 328 8.22 31.08 22.74
N THR A 329 8.03 29.82 23.15
CA THR A 329 7.02 28.92 22.59
C THR A 329 5.69 29.05 23.36
N SER A 330 4.57 29.19 22.63
CA SER A 330 3.22 29.14 23.23
C SER A 330 2.89 27.72 23.72
N GLY A 331 2.15 27.64 24.83
CA GLY A 331 1.66 26.35 25.34
C GLY A 331 0.72 25.67 24.34
N LYS A 332 -0.19 26.45 23.73
CA LYS A 332 -1.12 25.97 22.70
C LYS A 332 -0.41 25.51 21.43
N GLU A 333 0.57 26.27 20.92
CA GLU A 333 1.34 25.85 19.74
C GLU A 333 2.07 24.53 19.98
N ARG A 334 2.64 24.37 21.18
CA ARG A 334 3.29 23.12 21.57
C ARG A 334 2.31 21.95 21.63
N LEU A 335 1.11 22.17 22.16
CA LEU A 335 0.05 21.17 22.16
C LEU A 335 -0.39 20.79 20.74
N GLN A 336 -0.50 21.74 19.80
CA GLN A 336 -0.84 21.44 18.41
C GLN A 336 0.18 20.51 17.74
N VAL A 337 1.48 20.70 18.00
CA VAL A 337 2.53 19.80 17.50
C VAL A 337 2.43 18.41 18.13
N LEU A 338 2.12 18.35 19.43
CA LEU A 338 1.89 17.08 20.12
C LEU A 338 0.66 16.34 19.54
N ASN A 339 -0.45 17.04 19.30
CA ASN A 339 -1.64 16.48 18.68
C ASN A 339 -1.36 15.96 17.26
N LEU A 340 -0.54 16.67 16.47
CA LEU A 340 -0.07 16.16 15.18
C LEU A 340 0.69 14.84 15.33
N ILE A 341 1.65 14.76 16.26
CA ILE A 341 2.43 13.54 16.49
C ILE A 341 1.53 12.41 16.99
N GLN A 342 0.58 12.72 17.87
CA GLN A 342 -0.38 11.77 18.41
C GLN A 342 -1.21 11.19 17.27
N ASP A 343 -1.74 12.05 16.39
CA ASP A 343 -2.61 11.64 15.31
C ASP A 343 -1.87 10.73 14.31
N ILE A 344 -0.63 11.06 13.96
CA ILE A 344 0.12 10.28 12.96
C ILE A 344 0.83 9.03 13.49
N SER A 345 0.96 8.87 14.82
CA SER A 345 1.77 7.78 15.38
C SER A 345 1.13 6.97 16.51
N VAL A 346 0.04 7.47 17.12
CA VAL A 346 -0.59 6.83 18.29
C VAL A 346 -2.09 6.60 18.11
N SER A 347 -2.79 7.51 17.43
CA SER A 347 -4.23 7.37 17.18
C SER A 347 -4.54 6.13 16.31
N ASP A 348 -5.82 5.86 16.09
CA ASP A 348 -6.22 4.80 15.17
C ASP A 348 -5.67 5.02 13.75
N PHE A 349 -5.45 6.27 13.33
CA PHE A 349 -4.78 6.61 12.09
C PHE A 349 -3.31 6.19 12.12
N GLY A 350 -2.56 6.53 13.17
CA GLY A 350 -1.19 6.06 13.36
C GLY A 350 -1.09 4.54 13.38
N GLY A 351 -1.99 3.86 14.11
CA GLY A 351 -2.09 2.40 14.15
C GLY A 351 -2.37 1.78 12.79
N TYR A 352 -3.29 2.36 12.02
CA TYR A 352 -3.57 1.95 10.64
C TYR A 352 -2.31 2.07 9.76
N GLN A 353 -1.60 3.20 9.81
CA GLN A 353 -0.36 3.39 9.05
C GLN A 353 0.73 2.39 9.44
N ALA A 354 0.87 2.09 10.73
CA ALA A 354 1.86 1.14 11.24
C ALA A 354 1.66 -0.27 10.66
N VAL A 355 0.43 -0.78 10.68
CA VAL A 355 0.11 -2.11 10.14
C VAL A 355 0.19 -2.11 8.60
N LEU A 356 -0.29 -1.04 7.96
CA LEU A 356 -0.23 -0.89 6.51
C LEU A 356 1.21 -0.93 6.01
N ALA A 357 2.16 -0.32 6.72
CA ALA A 357 3.57 -0.34 6.34
C ALA A 357 4.16 -1.77 6.21
N LEU A 358 3.68 -2.73 7.01
CA LEU A 358 4.17 -4.11 7.01
C LEU A 358 3.55 -4.97 5.91
N HIS A 359 2.25 -4.77 5.67
CA HIS A 359 1.43 -5.71 4.89
C HIS A 359 0.98 -5.20 3.53
N ALA A 360 0.93 -3.88 3.33
CA ALA A 360 0.59 -3.32 2.03
C ALA A 360 1.66 -3.69 1.00
N GLU A 361 1.23 -3.86 -0.25
CA GLU A 361 2.08 -4.21 -1.40
C GLU A 361 2.86 -5.53 -1.29
N GLY A 362 2.40 -6.40 -0.40
CA GLY A 362 3.00 -7.69 -0.08
C GLY A 362 3.62 -7.74 1.31
N SER A 363 3.76 -8.95 1.84
CA SER A 363 4.45 -9.15 3.12
C SER A 363 5.96 -8.93 2.97
N MET A 364 6.61 -8.55 4.08
CA MET A 364 8.07 -8.46 4.14
C MET A 364 8.77 -9.75 3.67
N GLU A 365 8.22 -10.92 3.99
CA GLU A 365 8.78 -12.20 3.54
C GLU A 365 8.66 -12.40 2.01
N ALA A 366 7.56 -11.94 1.41
CA ALA A 366 7.41 -11.98 -0.04
C ALA A 366 8.45 -11.09 -0.75
N GLU A 367 8.76 -9.91 -0.19
CA GLU A 367 9.83 -9.05 -0.70
C GLU A 367 11.21 -9.68 -0.56
N LYS A 368 11.54 -10.24 0.62
CA LYS A 368 12.82 -10.91 0.85
C LYS A 368 13.03 -12.06 -0.11
N LEU A 369 12.01 -12.89 -0.29
CA LEU A 369 12.06 -14.03 -1.21
C LEU A 369 12.22 -13.57 -2.66
N GLN A 370 11.53 -12.51 -3.06
CA GLN A 370 11.66 -11.94 -4.39
C GLN A 370 13.07 -11.37 -4.62
N LEU A 371 13.59 -10.60 -3.67
CA LEU A 371 14.94 -10.05 -3.72
C LEU A 371 16.01 -11.16 -3.80
N TYR A 372 15.84 -12.22 -3.01
CA TYR A 372 16.75 -13.38 -3.03
C TYR A 372 16.77 -14.05 -4.40
N ARG A 373 15.61 -14.17 -5.07
CA ARG A 373 15.49 -14.76 -6.41
C ARG A 373 16.08 -13.86 -7.50
N GLU A 374 15.94 -12.55 -7.36
CA GLU A 374 16.39 -11.57 -8.35
C GLU A 374 17.91 -11.32 -8.30
N TYR A 375 18.56 -11.57 -7.17
CA TYR A 375 20.01 -11.37 -7.03
C TYR A 375 20.81 -12.33 -7.92
N ASP A 376 21.80 -11.81 -8.66
CA ASP A 376 22.70 -12.61 -9.48
C ASP A 376 23.79 -13.28 -8.61
N TRP A 377 23.40 -14.35 -7.94
CA TRP A 377 24.30 -15.19 -7.13
C TRP A 377 25.45 -15.76 -7.96
N ARG A 378 25.24 -16.03 -9.25
CA ARG A 378 26.26 -16.64 -10.12
C ARG A 378 27.43 -15.69 -10.29
N LYS A 379 27.16 -14.41 -10.56
CA LYS A 379 28.18 -13.38 -10.70
C LYS A 379 28.97 -13.16 -9.40
N ALA A 380 28.27 -13.07 -8.27
CA ALA A 380 28.92 -12.90 -6.96
C ALA A 380 29.80 -14.12 -6.61
N LEU A 381 29.28 -15.34 -6.80
CA LEU A 381 30.02 -16.57 -6.57
C LEU A 381 31.22 -16.71 -7.51
N ALA A 382 31.07 -16.36 -8.79
CA ALA A 382 32.17 -16.39 -9.74
C ALA A 382 33.31 -15.45 -9.32
N PHE A 383 32.98 -14.24 -8.84
CA PHE A 383 33.96 -13.30 -8.34
C PHE A 383 34.67 -13.83 -7.08
N ALA A 384 33.92 -14.36 -6.11
CA ALA A 384 34.48 -14.96 -4.91
C ALA A 384 35.39 -16.16 -5.25
N ARG A 385 34.95 -17.07 -6.13
CA ARG A 385 35.73 -18.23 -6.58
C ARG A 385 37.03 -17.83 -7.27
N LYS A 386 36.97 -16.80 -8.13
CA LYS A 386 38.15 -16.23 -8.78
C LYS A 386 39.18 -15.73 -7.76
N LEU A 387 38.75 -14.99 -6.74
CA LEU A 387 39.64 -14.46 -5.71
C LEU A 387 40.17 -15.56 -4.77
N ALA A 388 39.34 -16.55 -4.45
CA ALA A 388 39.71 -17.69 -3.62
C ALA A 388 40.52 -18.77 -4.37
N ARG A 389 40.73 -18.60 -5.69
CA ARG A 389 41.44 -19.54 -6.57
C ARG A 389 40.87 -20.97 -6.52
N VAL A 390 39.56 -21.09 -6.31
CA VAL A 390 38.82 -22.35 -6.40
C VAL A 390 38.06 -22.38 -7.71
N GLU A 391 38.76 -22.79 -8.77
CA GLU A 391 38.14 -23.10 -10.05
C GLU A 391 37.36 -24.41 -9.94
N LYS A 392 36.17 -24.47 -10.55
CA LYS A 392 35.51 -25.77 -10.77
C LYS A 392 36.33 -26.49 -11.83
N GLU A 393 36.87 -27.67 -11.52
CA GLU A 393 37.20 -28.65 -12.55
C GLU A 393 35.94 -28.82 -13.43
N ARG A 394 36.13 -28.70 -14.74
CA ARG A 394 35.05 -28.58 -15.73
C ARG A 394 34.18 -29.83 -15.82
#